data_AF-A0A7S7QFV7-F1
#
_entry.id   AF-A0A7S7QFV7-F1
#
_cell.length_a   1.000
_cell.length_b   1.000
_cell.length_c   1.000
_cell.angle_alpha   90.00
_cell.angle_beta   90.00
_cell.angle_gamma   90.00
#
_symmetry.space_group_name_H-M   'P 1'
#
loop_
_entity.id
_entity.type
_entity.pdbx_description
1 polymer ?
#
loop_
_entity_poly.entity_id
_entity_poly.type
_entity_poly.pdbx_seq_one_letter_code
_entity_poly.pdbx_strand_id
1 'polypeptide(L)'
;MSSHSSLPMLDGYVAAIVAGPVSMSPLDWICPLLAIDADAFNHGGTPEFAAIPAVALRHNDISNTLSTAPDRFAPMHRRKPSRDVDPRPWCQGFYAAMRLKLSAWAPLLDAGNVNHGLLLPILLHCRDDQGRPLLGPPRSGRETKNFLRNAHADIPAAVEALRQYWMPIRYARAR
;
A
#
# COMPACT_ATOMS: atom_id res chain seq x y z
N MET A 1 21.69 9.02 -1.06
CA MET A 1 20.73 7.89 -1.00
C MET A 1 19.60 8.21 -1.95
N SER A 2 19.48 7.48 -3.06
CA SER A 2 18.60 7.86 -4.18
C SER A 2 17.13 7.73 -3.82
N SER A 3 16.40 8.84 -3.76
CA SER A 3 14.95 8.89 -3.74
C SER A 3 14.42 8.52 -5.14
N HIS A 4 14.17 7.23 -5.36
CA HIS A 4 13.39 6.77 -6.52
C HIS A 4 12.09 6.11 -6.06
N SER A 5 11.29 6.84 -5.27
CA SER A 5 9.89 6.50 -5.05
C SER A 5 9.15 6.60 -6.38
N SER A 6 8.99 5.48 -7.09
CA SER A 6 8.24 5.44 -8.34
C SER A 6 6.75 5.70 -8.08
N LEU A 7 6.04 6.27 -9.06
CA LEU A 7 4.59 6.54 -8.93
C LEU A 7 3.76 5.31 -8.48
N PRO A 8 4.00 4.08 -8.99
CA PRO A 8 3.33 2.89 -8.46
C PRO A 8 3.59 2.62 -6.97
N MET A 9 4.81 2.87 -6.50
CA MET A 9 5.16 2.69 -5.09
C MET A 9 4.46 3.72 -4.21
N LEU A 10 4.41 4.99 -4.65
CA LEU A 10 3.65 6.04 -3.99
C LEU A 10 2.16 5.66 -3.91
N ASP A 11 1.57 5.20 -5.01
CA ASP A 11 0.17 4.80 -5.06
C ASP A 11 -0.15 3.67 -4.08
N GLY A 12 0.68 2.62 -4.03
CA GLY A 12 0.50 1.51 -3.09
C GLY A 12 0.66 1.94 -1.63
N TYR A 13 1.60 2.84 -1.36
CA TYR A 13 1.79 3.42 -0.04
C TYR A 13 0.53 4.16 0.42
N VAL A 14 0.00 5.04 -0.43
CA VAL A 14 -1.20 5.83 -0.13
C VAL A 14 -2.42 4.92 0.03
N ALA A 15 -2.56 3.88 -0.81
CA ALA A 15 -3.65 2.92 -0.68
C ALA A 15 -3.64 2.21 0.69
N ALA A 16 -2.47 1.86 1.23
CA ALA A 16 -2.34 1.28 2.56
C ALA A 16 -2.73 2.24 3.69
N ILE A 17 -2.40 3.54 3.57
CA ILE A 17 -2.82 4.57 4.54
C ILE A 17 -4.34 4.69 4.58
N VAL A 18 -4.98 4.60 3.42
CA VAL A 18 -6.42 4.71 3.27
C VAL A 18 -7.16 3.45 3.74
N ALA A 19 -6.69 2.26 3.35
CA ALA A 19 -7.34 0.99 3.65
C ALA A 19 -6.93 0.37 5.00
N GLY A 20 -5.91 0.94 5.66
CA GLY A 20 -5.29 0.38 6.85
C GLY A 20 -5.98 0.69 8.18
N PRO A 21 -5.50 0.06 9.27
CA PRO A 21 -6.14 0.04 10.59
C PRO A 21 -6.14 1.38 11.34
N VAL A 22 -5.33 2.35 10.94
CA VAL A 22 -5.04 3.55 11.76
C VAL A 22 -5.25 4.82 10.94
N SER A 23 -5.99 5.78 11.50
CA SER A 23 -5.94 7.18 11.06
C SER A 23 -4.63 7.80 11.54
N MET A 24 -3.69 8.04 10.64
CA MET A 24 -2.39 8.66 10.97
C MET A 24 -2.42 10.16 10.64
N SER A 25 -1.66 10.95 11.40
CA SER A 25 -1.42 12.36 11.05
C SER A 25 -0.74 12.44 9.67
N PRO A 26 -1.10 13.40 8.79
CA PRO A 26 -0.40 13.61 7.52
C PRO A 26 1.12 13.68 7.66
N LEU A 27 1.63 14.32 8.71
CA LEU A 27 3.07 14.39 8.98
C LEU A 27 3.71 13.02 9.17
N ASP A 28 3.02 12.09 9.84
CA ASP A 28 3.56 10.78 10.19
C ASP A 28 3.74 9.84 8.98
N TRP A 29 3.04 10.12 7.86
CA TRP A 29 3.09 9.25 6.68
C TRP A 29 3.53 9.96 5.39
N ILE A 30 3.32 11.27 5.26
CA ILE A 30 3.81 12.04 4.10
C ILE A 30 5.30 12.30 4.22
N CYS A 31 5.78 12.69 5.41
CA CYS A 31 7.19 12.99 5.63
C CYS A 31 8.10 11.79 5.31
N PRO A 32 7.82 10.57 5.82
CA PRO A 32 8.61 9.39 5.44
C PRO A 32 8.46 8.99 3.97
N LEU A 33 7.29 9.19 3.36
CA LEU A 33 7.03 8.85 1.95
C LEU A 33 7.85 9.73 0.99
N LEU A 34 7.90 11.03 1.27
CA LEU A 34 8.59 12.02 0.44
C LEU A 34 10.04 12.25 0.86
N ALA A 35 10.48 11.66 1.97
CA ALA A 35 11.78 11.90 2.60
C ALA A 35 12.02 13.38 2.91
N ILE A 36 11.01 14.02 3.52
CA ILE A 36 11.03 15.43 3.92
C ILE A 36 10.80 15.57 5.42
N ASP A 37 11.24 16.69 5.99
CA ASP A 37 10.97 17.04 7.38
C ASP A 37 9.62 17.74 7.53
N ALA A 38 9.06 17.73 8.74
CA ALA A 38 7.78 18.37 9.05
C ALA A 38 7.78 19.88 8.74
N ASP A 39 8.95 20.53 8.82
CA ASP A 39 9.12 21.95 8.49
C ASP A 39 8.78 22.27 7.02
N ALA A 40 8.84 21.27 6.12
CA ALA A 40 8.43 21.42 4.73
C ALA A 40 6.93 21.70 4.57
N PHE A 41 6.09 21.40 5.57
CA PHE A 41 4.68 21.81 5.57
C PHE A 41 4.50 23.30 5.90
N ASN A 42 5.47 23.92 6.57
CA ASN A 42 5.39 25.29 7.06
C ASN A 42 6.17 26.29 6.20
N HIS A 43 7.19 25.83 5.49
CA HIS A 43 8.07 26.67 4.67
C HIS A 43 8.03 26.19 3.21
N GLY A 44 7.17 26.80 2.40
CA GLY A 44 7.05 26.49 0.99
C GLY A 44 8.24 26.97 0.14
N GLY A 45 8.29 26.53 -1.12
CA GLY A 45 9.22 27.05 -2.12
C GLY A 45 10.20 26.04 -2.74
N THR A 46 10.15 24.77 -2.34
CA THR A 46 10.96 23.71 -2.97
C THR A 46 10.09 22.78 -3.84
N PRO A 47 10.64 22.05 -4.82
CA PRO A 47 9.91 21.05 -5.61
C PRO A 47 9.17 20.00 -4.75
N GLU A 48 9.72 19.68 -3.58
CA GLU A 48 9.13 18.79 -2.58
C GLU A 48 7.82 19.34 -2.00
N PHE A 49 7.67 20.67 -1.94
CA PHE A 49 6.44 21.33 -1.53
C PHE A 49 5.27 21.06 -2.50
N ALA A 50 5.54 20.85 -3.80
CA ALA A 50 4.51 20.51 -4.79
C ALA A 50 4.08 19.04 -4.70
N ALA A 51 4.91 18.16 -4.13
CA ALA A 51 4.58 16.74 -3.98
C ALA A 51 3.59 16.48 -2.83
N ILE A 52 3.65 17.26 -1.74
CA ILE A 52 2.71 17.16 -0.61
C ILE A 52 1.24 17.27 -1.06
N PRO A 53 0.79 18.34 -1.77
CA PRO A 53 -0.60 18.45 -2.19
C PRO A 53 -0.98 17.37 -3.21
N ALA A 54 -0.07 16.95 -4.09
CA ALA A 54 -0.34 15.85 -5.02
C ALA A 54 -0.60 14.52 -4.31
N VAL A 55 0.19 14.20 -3.28
CA VAL A 55 0.01 13.02 -2.42
C VAL A 55 -1.32 13.11 -1.65
N ALA A 56 -1.64 14.28 -1.08
CA ALA A 56 -2.90 14.50 -0.37
C ALA A 56 -4.12 14.37 -1.30
N LEU A 57 -4.04 14.90 -2.52
CA LEU A 57 -5.08 14.73 -3.54
C LEU A 57 -5.27 13.26 -3.89
N ARG A 58 -4.20 12.50 -4.10
CA ARG A 58 -4.31 11.05 -4.37
C ARG A 58 -4.90 10.29 -3.19
N HIS A 59 -4.53 10.63 -1.95
CA HIS A 59 -5.14 10.06 -0.75
C HIS A 59 -6.66 10.29 -0.72
N ASN A 60 -7.09 11.52 -0.99
CA ASN A 60 -8.51 11.88 -1.01
C ASN A 60 -9.27 11.15 -2.12
N ASP A 61 -8.69 11.06 -3.31
CA ASP A 61 -9.25 10.34 -4.45
C ASP A 61 -9.45 8.84 -4.16
N ILE A 62 -8.43 8.15 -3.62
CA ILE A 62 -8.55 6.74 -3.22
C ILE A 62 -9.59 6.60 -2.11
N SER A 63 -9.59 7.50 -1.12
CA SER A 63 -10.56 7.42 -0.02
C SER A 63 -12.00 7.62 -0.48
N ASN A 64 -12.24 8.59 -1.38
CA ASN A 64 -13.54 8.83 -1.96
C ASN A 64 -14.00 7.66 -2.84
N THR A 65 -13.12 7.15 -3.70
CA THR A 65 -13.40 5.99 -4.55
C THR A 65 -13.82 4.77 -3.72
N LEU A 66 -13.02 4.40 -2.72
CA LEU A 66 -13.33 3.26 -1.85
C LEU A 66 -14.59 3.45 -0.98
N SER A 67 -15.07 4.68 -0.82
CA SER A 67 -16.30 4.97 -0.06
C SER A 67 -17.56 5.01 -0.94
N THR A 68 -17.42 5.39 -2.21
CA THR A 68 -18.56 5.73 -3.06
C THR A 68 -18.73 4.81 -4.26
N ALA A 69 -17.63 4.24 -4.77
CA ALA A 69 -17.61 3.34 -5.92
C ALA A 69 -16.37 2.42 -5.81
N PRO A 70 -16.32 1.53 -4.81
CA PRO A 70 -15.13 0.72 -4.54
C PRO A 70 -14.75 -0.21 -5.70
N ASP A 71 -15.73 -0.63 -6.51
CA ASP A 71 -15.56 -1.38 -7.76
C ASP A 71 -14.70 -0.64 -8.81
N ARG A 72 -14.56 0.68 -8.69
CA ARG A 72 -13.74 1.51 -9.58
C ARG A 72 -12.31 1.70 -9.09
N PHE A 73 -11.96 1.22 -7.89
CA PHE A 73 -10.60 1.33 -7.41
C PHE A 73 -9.64 0.52 -8.30
N ALA A 74 -8.61 1.19 -8.82
CA ALA A 74 -7.61 0.56 -9.69
C ALA A 74 -6.18 0.96 -9.25
N PRO A 75 -5.33 -0.03 -8.88
CA PRO A 75 -3.92 0.20 -8.57
C PRO A 75 -3.14 0.77 -9.75
N MET A 76 -2.27 1.76 -9.50
CA MET A 76 -1.37 2.32 -10.51
C MET A 76 -0.14 1.44 -10.68
N HIS A 77 -0.27 0.29 -11.33
CA HIS A 77 0.88 -0.58 -11.58
C HIS A 77 1.82 -0.05 -12.68
N ARG A 78 3.10 -0.42 -12.59
CA ARG A 78 4.04 -0.22 -13.70
C ARG A 78 3.67 -1.16 -14.84
N ARG A 79 3.47 -0.60 -16.04
CA ARG A 79 3.31 -1.38 -17.26
C ARG A 79 4.68 -1.66 -17.87
N LYS A 80 4.96 -2.92 -18.19
CA LYS A 80 6.16 -3.29 -18.97
C LYS A 80 5.91 -3.05 -20.46
N PRO A 81 6.96 -2.91 -21.28
CA PRO A 81 6.84 -2.85 -22.74
C PRO A 81 6.06 -4.05 -23.33
N SER A 82 6.13 -5.22 -22.69
CA SER A 82 5.38 -6.43 -23.06
C SER A 82 3.87 -6.38 -22.75
N ARG A 83 3.34 -5.24 -22.27
CA ARG A 83 2.00 -5.09 -21.67
C ARG A 83 1.76 -5.86 -20.37
N ASP A 84 2.72 -6.64 -19.91
CA ASP A 84 2.64 -7.28 -18.60
C ASP A 84 2.66 -6.23 -17.47
N VAL A 85 1.83 -6.48 -16.47
CA VAL A 85 1.79 -5.70 -15.23
C VAL A 85 2.97 -6.12 -14.34
N ASP A 86 3.69 -5.14 -13.78
CA ASP A 86 4.61 -5.36 -12.68
C ASP A 86 4.01 -4.83 -11.37
N PRO A 87 3.42 -5.69 -10.52
CA PRO A 87 2.77 -5.26 -9.28
C PRO A 87 3.77 -4.95 -8.16
N ARG A 88 5.02 -5.43 -8.28
CA ARG A 88 6.01 -5.40 -7.18
C ARG A 88 6.26 -4.01 -6.61
N PRO A 89 6.44 -2.94 -7.41
CA PRO A 89 6.66 -1.61 -6.84
C PRO A 89 5.47 -1.13 -6.01
N TRP A 90 4.25 -1.40 -6.48
CA TRP A 90 3.02 -1.03 -5.78
C TRP A 90 2.91 -1.79 -4.45
N CYS A 91 3.10 -3.11 -4.47
CA CYS A 91 3.05 -3.92 -3.26
C CYS A 91 4.14 -3.53 -2.25
N GLN A 92 5.34 -3.18 -2.72
CA GLN A 92 6.40 -2.69 -1.84
C GLN A 92 6.06 -1.34 -1.21
N GLY A 93 5.40 -0.44 -1.94
CA GLY A 93 4.88 0.80 -1.39
C GLY A 93 3.85 0.57 -0.30
N PHE A 94 2.89 -0.33 -0.56
CA PHE A 94 1.87 -0.73 0.41
C PHE A 94 2.51 -1.28 1.69
N TYR A 95 3.47 -2.19 1.55
CA TYR A 95 4.20 -2.76 2.68
C TYR A 95 5.04 -1.72 3.44
N ALA A 96 5.65 -0.76 2.76
CA ALA A 96 6.39 0.33 3.40
C ALA A 96 5.48 1.19 4.30
N ALA A 97 4.25 1.48 3.88
CA ALA A 97 3.26 2.16 4.71
C ALA A 97 2.81 1.29 5.90
N MET A 98 2.62 -0.03 5.71
CA MET A 98 2.30 -0.94 6.81
C MET A 98 3.36 -0.87 7.93
N ARG A 99 4.65 -0.80 7.53
CA ARG A 99 5.78 -0.77 8.47
C ARG A 99 5.79 0.44 9.40
N LEU A 100 5.13 1.56 9.06
CA LEU A 100 4.99 2.70 9.96
C LEU A 100 4.31 2.33 11.28
N LYS A 101 3.35 1.40 11.24
CA LYS A 101 2.58 0.91 12.40
C LYS A 101 2.30 -0.58 12.29
N LEU A 102 3.34 -1.39 12.05
CA LEU A 102 3.18 -2.82 11.75
C LEU A 102 2.42 -3.59 12.84
N SER A 103 2.58 -3.19 14.11
CA SER A 103 1.83 -3.77 15.23
C SER A 103 0.30 -3.64 15.09
N ALA A 104 -0.19 -2.58 14.46
CA ALA A 104 -1.63 -2.41 14.20
C ALA A 104 -2.16 -3.39 13.13
N TRP A 105 -1.29 -3.92 12.28
CA TRP A 105 -1.61 -4.92 11.26
C TRP A 105 -1.54 -6.36 11.79
N ALA A 106 -1.07 -6.56 13.04
CA ALA A 106 -0.81 -7.88 13.62
C ALA A 106 -1.95 -8.89 13.44
N PRO A 107 -3.25 -8.54 13.60
CA PRO A 107 -4.33 -9.50 13.38
C PRO A 107 -4.33 -10.13 11.99
N LEU A 108 -4.04 -9.35 10.94
CA LEU A 108 -4.02 -9.87 9.57
C LEU A 108 -2.67 -10.47 9.17
N LEU A 109 -1.62 -10.23 9.94
CA LEU A 109 -0.30 -10.87 9.75
C LEU A 109 -0.24 -12.28 10.35
N ASP A 110 -1.13 -12.61 11.27
CA ASP A 110 -1.27 -13.97 11.82
C ASP A 110 -1.85 -14.93 10.76
N ALA A 111 -1.07 -15.94 10.36
CA ALA A 111 -1.49 -16.95 9.39
C ALA A 111 -2.65 -17.84 9.90
N GLY A 112 -2.90 -17.87 11.21
CA GLY A 112 -4.06 -18.55 11.81
C GLY A 112 -5.36 -17.76 11.70
N ASN A 113 -5.31 -16.47 11.37
CA ASN A 113 -6.50 -15.65 11.20
C ASN A 113 -7.17 -15.95 9.85
N VAL A 114 -8.48 -16.22 9.86
CA VAL A 114 -9.28 -16.44 8.64
C VAL A 114 -9.15 -15.27 7.63
N ASN A 115 -8.91 -14.06 8.11
CA ASN A 115 -8.76 -12.86 7.28
C ASN A 115 -7.32 -12.62 6.80
N HIS A 116 -6.34 -13.46 7.18
CA HIS A 116 -4.95 -13.35 6.68
C HIS A 116 -4.88 -13.31 5.16
N GLY A 117 -5.78 -14.05 4.50
CA GLY A 117 -5.91 -14.10 3.04
C GLY A 117 -6.02 -12.74 2.38
N LEU A 118 -6.57 -11.73 3.07
CA LEU A 118 -6.72 -10.36 2.54
C LEU A 118 -5.38 -9.68 2.21
N LEU A 119 -4.29 -10.06 2.89
CA LEU A 119 -2.97 -9.49 2.63
C LEU A 119 -2.17 -10.28 1.58
N LEU A 120 -2.55 -11.51 1.26
CA LEU A 120 -1.76 -12.39 0.40
C LEU A 120 -1.53 -11.82 -1.02
N PRO A 121 -2.54 -11.24 -1.72
CA PRO A 121 -2.32 -10.62 -3.03
C PRO A 121 -1.22 -9.54 -3.03
N ILE A 122 -0.95 -8.93 -1.88
CA ILE A 122 0.05 -7.88 -1.71
C ILE A 122 1.38 -8.49 -1.27
N LEU A 123 1.39 -9.25 -0.17
CA LEU A 123 2.61 -9.77 0.46
C LEU A 123 3.36 -10.78 -0.41
N LEU A 124 2.68 -11.53 -1.29
CA LEU A 124 3.31 -12.44 -2.26
C LEU A 124 4.31 -11.74 -3.18
N HIS A 125 4.11 -10.45 -3.44
CA HIS A 125 4.95 -9.64 -4.32
C HIS A 125 6.03 -8.83 -3.57
N CYS A 126 5.97 -8.80 -2.24
CA CYS A 126 6.88 -8.02 -1.42
C CYS A 126 8.20 -8.75 -1.16
N ARG A 127 9.21 -7.95 -0.81
CA ARG A 127 10.54 -8.40 -0.39
C ARG A 127 10.95 -7.67 0.88
N ASP A 128 11.69 -8.35 1.76
CA ASP A 128 12.34 -7.73 2.91
C ASP A 128 13.54 -6.84 2.49
N ASP A 129 14.18 -6.22 3.48
CA ASP A 129 15.31 -5.32 3.28
C ASP A 129 16.55 -6.06 2.69
N GLN A 130 16.60 -7.39 2.80
CA GLN A 130 17.61 -8.26 2.18
C GLN A 130 17.20 -8.77 0.79
N GLY A 131 16.05 -8.34 0.25
CA GLY A 131 15.55 -8.75 -1.05
C GLY A 131 14.92 -10.16 -1.08
N ARG A 132 14.64 -10.77 0.08
CA ARG A 132 14.02 -12.09 0.21
C ARG A 132 12.50 -11.98 0.22
N PRO A 133 11.74 -12.95 -0.32
CA PRO A 133 10.27 -12.95 -0.24
C PRO A 133 9.77 -12.90 1.21
N LEU A 134 8.78 -12.05 1.49
CA LEU A 134 8.22 -11.93 2.85
C LEU A 134 7.56 -13.22 3.35
N LEU A 135 6.87 -13.94 2.45
CA LEU A 135 6.18 -15.19 2.78
C LEU A 135 7.07 -16.43 2.63
N GLY A 136 8.40 -16.23 2.58
CA GLY A 136 9.35 -17.30 2.34
C GLY A 136 9.47 -17.72 0.86
N PRO A 137 10.40 -18.63 0.55
CA PRO A 137 10.63 -19.05 -0.82
C PRO A 137 9.38 -19.73 -1.39
N PRO A 138 8.93 -19.34 -2.61
CA PRO A 138 7.77 -19.97 -3.22
C PRO A 138 8.09 -21.43 -3.58
N ARG A 139 7.07 -22.28 -3.53
CA ARG A 139 7.17 -23.65 -4.06
C ARG A 139 7.61 -23.64 -5.52
N SER A 140 8.47 -24.57 -5.90
CA SER A 140 8.86 -24.75 -7.30
C SER A 140 7.67 -25.25 -8.13
N GLY A 141 7.68 -24.95 -9.44
CA GLY A 141 6.65 -25.41 -10.37
C GLY A 141 6.03 -24.31 -11.24
N ARG A 142 5.40 -24.71 -12.34
CA ARG A 142 4.74 -23.80 -13.28
C ARG A 142 3.47 -23.18 -12.71
N GLU A 143 2.70 -23.96 -11.94
CA GLU A 143 1.46 -23.53 -11.29
C GLU A 143 1.72 -22.40 -10.29
N THR A 144 2.67 -22.58 -9.36
CA THR A 144 3.06 -21.52 -8.42
C THR A 144 3.50 -20.25 -9.14
N LYS A 145 4.26 -20.39 -10.25
CA LYS A 145 4.67 -19.23 -11.07
C LYS A 145 3.48 -18.55 -11.76
N ASN A 146 2.49 -19.30 -12.23
CA ASN A 146 1.25 -18.75 -12.81
C ASN A 146 0.45 -18.00 -11.74
N PHE A 147 0.24 -18.63 -10.59
CA PHE A 147 -0.49 -18.05 -9.46
C PHE A 147 0.15 -16.73 -9.02
N LEU A 148 1.47 -16.73 -8.77
CA LEU A 148 2.20 -15.51 -8.42
C LEU A 148 2.14 -14.44 -9.49
N ARG A 149 2.06 -14.79 -10.78
CA ARG A 149 1.90 -13.78 -11.83
C ARG A 149 0.54 -13.11 -11.78
N ASN A 150 -0.51 -13.84 -11.39
CA ASN A 150 -1.89 -13.38 -11.49
C ASN A 150 -2.46 -12.87 -10.16
N ALA A 151 -1.81 -13.12 -9.02
CA ALA A 151 -2.27 -12.70 -7.69
C ALA A 151 -2.57 -11.19 -7.60
N HIS A 152 -1.89 -10.36 -8.40
CA HIS A 152 -2.16 -8.92 -8.44
C HIS A 152 -3.58 -8.56 -8.91
N ALA A 153 -4.26 -9.44 -9.64
CA ALA A 153 -5.63 -9.22 -10.10
C ALA A 153 -6.63 -9.12 -8.93
N ASP A 154 -6.31 -9.71 -7.78
CA ASP A 154 -7.14 -9.68 -6.59
C ASP A 154 -6.88 -8.44 -5.72
N ILE A 155 -5.85 -7.64 -6.01
CA ILE A 155 -5.48 -6.46 -5.21
C ILE A 155 -6.65 -5.46 -5.06
N PRO A 156 -7.42 -5.10 -6.10
CA PRO A 156 -8.54 -4.17 -5.93
C PRO A 156 -9.56 -4.63 -4.89
N ALA A 157 -10.02 -5.87 -5.01
CA ALA A 157 -10.98 -6.47 -4.08
C ALA A 157 -10.39 -6.63 -2.68
N ALA A 158 -9.10 -6.99 -2.59
CA ALA A 158 -8.40 -7.08 -1.31
C ALA A 158 -8.32 -5.72 -0.59
N VAL A 159 -8.01 -4.63 -1.30
CA VAL A 159 -7.95 -3.27 -0.72
C VAL A 159 -9.31 -2.81 -0.21
N GLU A 160 -10.37 -3.08 -0.97
CA GLU A 160 -11.74 -2.83 -0.52
C GLU A 160 -12.06 -3.61 0.76
N ALA A 161 -11.81 -4.92 0.76
CA ALA A 161 -12.09 -5.78 1.90
C ALA A 161 -11.26 -5.40 3.14
N LEU A 162 -10.00 -5.01 2.96
CA LEU A 162 -9.15 -4.47 4.03
C LEU A 162 -9.77 -3.21 4.65
N ARG A 163 -10.22 -2.26 3.82
CA ARG A 163 -10.89 -1.04 4.32
C ARG A 163 -12.14 -1.42 5.12
N GLN A 164 -13.00 -2.29 4.58
CA GLN A 164 -14.23 -2.73 5.25
C GLN A 164 -13.94 -3.42 6.59
N TYR A 165 -12.94 -4.30 6.63
CA TYR A 165 -12.50 -4.97 7.86
C TYR A 165 -12.07 -3.99 8.95
N TRP A 166 -11.31 -2.94 8.58
CA TRP A 166 -10.78 -1.98 9.55
C TRP A 166 -11.72 -0.83 9.91
N MET A 167 -12.68 -0.46 9.06
CA MET A 167 -13.57 0.69 9.30
C MET A 167 -14.24 0.64 10.70
N PRO A 168 -14.90 -0.45 11.12
CA PRO A 168 -15.54 -0.49 12.44
C PRO A 168 -14.55 -0.25 13.59
N ILE A 169 -13.35 -0.82 13.48
CA ILE A 169 -12.30 -0.78 14.50
C ILE A 169 -11.67 0.62 14.58
N ARG A 170 -11.41 1.22 13.41
CA ARG A 170 -10.74 2.51 13.27
C ARG A 170 -11.61 3.67 13.75
N TYR A 171 -12.93 3.61 13.52
CA TYR A 171 -13.86 4.65 13.98
C TYR A 171 -14.37 4.45 15.41
N ALA A 172 -14.35 3.22 15.95
CA ALA A 172 -14.65 2.99 17.37
C ALA A 172 -13.59 3.59 18.30
N ARG A 173 -12.32 3.66 17.86
CA ARG A 173 -11.20 4.27 18.62
C ARG A 173 -11.13 5.80 18.50
N ALA A 174 -11.90 6.39 17.59
CA ALA A 174 -11.93 7.84 17.37
C ALA A 174 -13.11 8.52 18.10
N ARG A 175 -13.92 7.75 18.83
CA ARG A 175 -14.99 8.21 19.74
C ARG A 175 -14.51 8.07 21.18
#